data_AF-A0A2S4UG09-F1
#
_entry.id   AF-A0A2S4UG09-F1
#
_cell.length_a   1.000
_cell.length_b   1.000
_cell.length_c   1.000
_cell.angle_alpha   90.00
_cell.angle_beta   90.00
_cell.angle_gamma   90.00
#
_symmetry.space_group_name_H-M   'P 1'
#
loop_
_entity.id
_entity.type
_entity.pdbx_description
1 polymer ?
#
loop_
_entity_poly.entity_id
_entity_poly.type
_entity_poly.pdbx_seq_one_letter_code
_entity_poly.pdbx_strand_id
1 'polypeptide(L)'
;MWSKPTAKFALLALVIQISIVVCQAQAPLKLQKPGIKQTEQDKQRAEEVKTAFTGAFDDYMKYGFPGDEVRPLSKTARNTRNGCYFGRRSRSLFVMNLQGVSIFETTIRYIAGILSAYELSGATNAPLLDQARKLGDKLLVCWQDDQQNLPFPFLDFTTNKPVVRDYISAASAGSLVMEFDRLSFHTRQPKYLQYATKAAQTVIKTTSALPGLPGLVFGVKNQTILNDLATWGSGTDSYLEYLLKYGMLIGNSDPSYYATWKQAVQSSIKKLIQVSPVRNLTYLGDFSASRNVIDLEFSHLACYASGNWILGGK
;
A
#
# COMPACT_ATOMS: atom_id res chain seq x y z
N MET A 1 -15.73 -31.70 33.07
CA MET A 1 -14.53 -30.87 32.79
C MET A 1 -14.29 -30.90 31.28
N TRP A 2 -14.88 -29.96 30.53
CA TRP A 2 -14.82 -29.96 29.06
C TRP A 2 -13.48 -29.40 28.59
N SER A 3 -12.71 -30.20 27.88
CA SER A 3 -11.45 -29.79 27.25
C SER A 3 -11.74 -28.73 26.18
N LYS A 4 -11.07 -27.58 26.30
CA LYS A 4 -11.18 -26.48 25.33
C LYS A 4 -10.76 -26.98 23.95
N PRO A 5 -11.53 -26.73 22.88
CA PRO A 5 -11.14 -27.10 21.52
C PRO A 5 -9.83 -26.41 21.16
N THR A 6 -8.89 -27.18 20.61
CA THR A 6 -7.54 -26.74 20.28
C THR A 6 -7.55 -25.65 19.20
N ALA A 7 -6.57 -24.73 19.24
CA ALA A 7 -6.44 -23.59 18.33
C ALA A 7 -6.49 -23.92 16.82
N LYS A 8 -6.28 -25.20 16.45
CA LYS A 8 -6.46 -25.72 15.08
C LYS A 8 -7.93 -25.63 14.62
N PHE A 9 -8.90 -25.86 15.49
CA PHE A 9 -10.33 -25.79 15.15
C PHE A 9 -10.84 -24.36 14.97
N ALA A 10 -10.32 -23.40 15.74
CA ALA A 10 -10.69 -21.99 15.59
C ALA A 10 -10.10 -21.34 14.32
N LEU A 11 -8.94 -21.80 13.87
CA LEU A 11 -8.27 -21.31 12.65
C LEU A 11 -8.89 -21.90 11.38
N LEU A 12 -9.20 -23.20 11.40
CA LEU A 12 -9.98 -23.84 10.35
C LEU A 12 -11.36 -23.17 10.25
N ALA A 13 -11.99 -22.84 11.38
CA ALA A 13 -13.25 -22.10 11.41
C ALA A 13 -13.14 -20.67 10.84
N LEU A 14 -12.01 -19.97 11.02
CA LEU A 14 -11.83 -18.60 10.47
C LEU A 14 -11.53 -18.61 8.97
N VAL A 15 -10.70 -19.54 8.48
CA VAL A 15 -10.43 -19.72 7.04
C VAL A 15 -11.70 -20.22 6.35
N ILE A 16 -12.41 -21.16 6.97
CA ILE A 16 -13.75 -21.58 6.53
C ILE A 16 -14.71 -20.38 6.60
N GLN A 17 -14.68 -19.52 7.62
CA GLN A 17 -15.53 -18.33 7.68
C GLN A 17 -15.18 -17.30 6.62
N ILE A 18 -13.92 -17.05 6.29
CA ILE A 18 -13.54 -16.15 5.20
C ILE A 18 -13.97 -16.75 3.86
N SER A 19 -13.73 -18.05 3.63
CA SER A 19 -14.17 -18.74 2.41
C SER A 19 -15.70 -18.84 2.30
N ILE A 20 -16.41 -19.08 3.41
CA ILE A 20 -17.88 -19.11 3.49
C ILE A 20 -18.45 -17.70 3.33
N VAL A 21 -17.86 -16.66 3.93
CA VAL A 21 -18.33 -15.27 3.80
C VAL A 21 -18.06 -14.73 2.39
N VAL A 22 -16.96 -15.10 1.75
CA VAL A 22 -16.73 -14.85 0.31
C VAL A 22 -17.78 -15.60 -0.54
N CYS A 23 -18.21 -16.79 -0.12
CA CYS A 23 -19.29 -17.55 -0.77
C CYS A 23 -20.71 -17.02 -0.45
N GLN A 24 -20.89 -16.31 0.67
CA GLN A 24 -22.17 -15.76 1.14
C GLN A 24 -22.32 -14.26 0.84
N ALA A 25 -21.35 -13.65 0.17
CA ALA A 25 -21.44 -12.28 -0.26
C ALA A 25 -22.70 -12.10 -1.12
N GLN A 26 -23.49 -11.08 -0.77
CA GLN A 26 -24.61 -10.56 -1.56
C GLN A 26 -24.26 -10.48 -3.05
N ALA A 27 -25.30 -10.52 -3.89
CA ALA A 27 -25.24 -10.50 -5.35
C ALA A 27 -23.97 -9.81 -5.89
N PRO A 28 -23.23 -10.46 -6.80
CA PRO A 28 -21.88 -10.04 -7.19
C PRO A 28 -21.87 -8.54 -7.48
N LEU A 29 -21.00 -7.81 -6.78
CA LEU A 29 -20.87 -6.37 -6.94
C LEU A 29 -20.63 -6.09 -8.43
N LYS A 30 -21.57 -5.40 -9.10
CA LYS A 30 -21.40 -5.00 -10.49
C LYS A 30 -20.38 -3.86 -10.56
N LEU A 31 -19.11 -4.22 -10.56
CA LEU A 31 -17.96 -3.31 -10.69
C LEU A 31 -17.78 -2.78 -12.12
N GLN A 32 -18.36 -3.45 -13.12
CA GLN A 32 -18.17 -3.08 -14.51
C GLN A 32 -19.05 -1.87 -14.89
N LYS A 33 -18.43 -0.91 -15.59
CA LYS A 33 -19.16 0.25 -16.13
C LYS A 33 -20.33 -0.21 -17.00
N PRO A 34 -21.55 0.34 -16.82
CA PRO A 34 -22.69 0.01 -17.66
C PRO A 34 -22.38 0.19 -19.15
N GLY A 35 -22.87 -0.73 -19.98
CA GLY A 35 -22.74 -0.67 -21.44
C GLY A 35 -21.48 -1.32 -22.01
N ILE A 36 -20.54 -1.81 -21.20
CA ILE A 36 -19.44 -2.63 -21.70
C ILE A 36 -19.96 -4.04 -22.02
N LYS A 37 -19.88 -4.44 -23.29
CA LYS A 37 -20.17 -5.81 -23.74
C LYS A 37 -18.87 -6.62 -23.70
N GLN A 38 -18.85 -7.71 -22.94
CA GLN A 38 -17.74 -8.66 -22.95
C GLN A 38 -17.89 -9.60 -24.15
N THR A 39 -16.83 -9.75 -24.94
CA THR A 39 -16.76 -10.74 -26.01
C THR A 39 -16.56 -12.15 -25.42
N GLU A 40 -16.78 -13.19 -26.22
CA GLU A 40 -16.46 -14.57 -25.79
C GLU A 40 -14.96 -14.72 -25.50
N GLN A 41 -14.10 -14.02 -26.25
CA GLN A 41 -12.66 -14.00 -25.99
C GLN A 41 -12.33 -13.36 -24.63
N ASP A 42 -13.02 -12.29 -24.22
CA ASP A 42 -12.82 -11.66 -22.91
C ASP A 42 -13.18 -12.62 -21.77
N LYS A 43 -14.29 -13.37 -21.93
CA LYS A 43 -14.70 -14.39 -20.96
C LYS A 43 -13.68 -15.50 -20.86
N GLN A 44 -13.17 -16.00 -21.99
CA GLN A 44 -12.12 -17.02 -22.01
C GLN A 44 -10.87 -16.53 -21.27
N ARG A 45 -10.38 -15.31 -21.57
CA ARG A 45 -9.22 -14.73 -20.89
C ARG A 45 -9.46 -14.55 -19.39
N ALA A 46 -10.68 -14.17 -18.98
CA ALA A 46 -11.03 -14.08 -17.57
C ALA A 46 -10.94 -15.44 -16.86
N GLU A 47 -11.38 -16.52 -17.50
CA GLU A 47 -11.23 -17.88 -16.96
C GLU A 47 -9.76 -18.34 -16.90
N GLU A 48 -8.94 -17.98 -17.89
CA GLU A 48 -7.49 -18.25 -17.86
C GLU A 48 -6.81 -17.55 -16.68
N VAL A 49 -7.15 -16.29 -16.39
CA VAL A 49 -6.65 -15.55 -15.22
C VAL A 49 -7.13 -16.20 -13.91
N LYS A 50 -8.39 -16.62 -13.83
CA LYS A 50 -8.90 -17.34 -12.65
C LYS A 50 -8.14 -18.63 -12.41
N THR A 51 -7.92 -19.41 -13.48
CA THR A 51 -7.18 -20.69 -13.42
C THR A 51 -5.75 -20.48 -12.92
N ALA A 52 -5.06 -19.45 -13.44
CA ALA A 52 -3.71 -19.11 -12.99
C ALA A 52 -3.69 -18.72 -11.49
N PHE A 53 -4.68 -17.93 -11.05
CA PHE A 53 -4.80 -17.54 -9.65
C PHE A 53 -5.08 -18.73 -8.74
N THR A 54 -6.04 -19.59 -9.09
CA THR A 54 -6.42 -20.75 -8.27
C THR A 54 -5.26 -21.74 -8.16
N GLY A 55 -4.53 -21.99 -9.25
CA GLY A 55 -3.34 -22.84 -9.21
C GLY A 55 -2.25 -22.29 -8.28
N ALA A 56 -1.96 -20.99 -8.37
CA ALA A 56 -0.99 -20.34 -7.48
C ALA A 56 -1.45 -20.35 -6.01
N PHE A 57 -2.75 -20.18 -5.77
CA PHE A 57 -3.33 -20.23 -4.43
C PHE A 57 -3.26 -21.64 -3.83
N ASP A 58 -3.57 -22.67 -4.61
CA ASP A 58 -3.47 -24.07 -4.18
C ASP A 58 -2.02 -24.43 -3.82
N ASP A 59 -1.05 -24.01 -4.64
CA ASP A 59 0.38 -24.18 -4.34
C ASP A 59 0.79 -23.44 -3.06
N TYR A 60 0.30 -22.21 -2.86
CA TYR A 60 0.51 -21.50 -1.61
C TYR A 60 -0.09 -22.25 -0.42
N MET A 61 -1.34 -22.72 -0.50
CA MET A 61 -2.00 -23.44 0.59
C MET A 61 -1.30 -24.76 0.92
N LYS A 62 -0.70 -25.41 -0.08
CA LYS A 62 -0.01 -26.69 0.09
C LYS A 62 1.42 -26.54 0.61
N TYR A 63 2.17 -25.55 0.13
CA TYR A 63 3.61 -25.46 0.36
C TYR A 63 4.06 -24.18 1.09
N GLY A 64 3.28 -23.10 0.99
CA GLY A 64 3.59 -21.80 1.57
C GLY A 64 2.91 -21.54 2.90
N PHE A 65 1.67 -21.99 3.09
CA PHE A 65 0.89 -21.71 4.29
C PHE A 65 1.47 -22.44 5.52
N PRO A 66 1.56 -21.79 6.70
CA PRO A 66 1.08 -20.44 7.05
C PRO A 66 2.15 -19.33 6.93
N GLY A 67 3.19 -19.52 6.12
CA GLY A 67 4.21 -18.51 5.87
C GLY A 67 3.72 -17.35 5.00
N ASP A 68 4.52 -16.30 4.91
CA ASP A 68 4.17 -15.09 4.14
C ASP A 68 4.13 -15.35 2.62
N GLU A 69 5.05 -16.17 2.11
CA GLU A 69 5.18 -16.48 0.69
C GLU A 69 5.55 -17.95 0.45
N VAL A 70 5.16 -18.47 -0.70
CA VAL A 70 5.61 -19.77 -1.21
C VAL A 70 6.85 -19.58 -2.09
N ARG A 71 7.85 -20.44 -1.91
CA ARG A 71 8.96 -20.61 -2.85
C ARG A 71 8.59 -21.71 -3.83
N PRO A 72 8.13 -21.38 -5.05
CA PRO A 72 7.50 -22.36 -5.94
C PRO A 72 8.47 -23.46 -6.39
N LEU A 73 9.75 -23.12 -6.60
CA LEU A 73 10.76 -24.10 -7.06
C LEU A 73 11.15 -25.09 -5.95
N SER A 74 11.39 -24.60 -4.73
CA SER A 74 11.77 -25.45 -3.60
C SER A 74 10.58 -26.03 -2.84
N LYS A 75 9.35 -25.62 -3.15
CA LYS A 75 8.10 -26.03 -2.48
C LYS A 75 8.16 -25.83 -0.96
N THR A 76 8.65 -24.67 -0.55
CA THR A 76 8.79 -24.31 0.87
C THR A 76 8.23 -22.93 1.18
N ALA A 77 7.88 -22.70 2.44
CA ALA A 77 7.45 -21.39 2.92
C ALA A 77 8.65 -20.47 3.22
N ARG A 78 8.45 -19.15 3.12
CA ARG A 78 9.38 -18.13 3.61
C ARG A 78 8.59 -16.99 4.28
N ASN A 79 9.21 -16.36 5.28
CA ASN A 79 8.65 -15.20 5.98
C ASN A 79 9.47 -13.94 5.67
N THR A 80 9.09 -13.21 4.63
CA THR A 80 9.71 -11.93 4.27
C THR A 80 9.00 -10.74 4.92
N ARG A 81 7.79 -10.95 5.44
CA ARG A 81 6.85 -9.93 5.95
C ARG A 81 6.43 -10.20 7.39
N ASN A 82 7.40 -10.63 8.20
CA ASN A 82 7.27 -10.86 9.65
C ASN A 82 6.38 -12.05 10.05
N GLY A 83 6.02 -12.93 9.12
CA GLY A 83 5.21 -14.11 9.39
C GLY A 83 3.81 -13.75 9.91
N CYS A 84 3.29 -12.59 9.49
CA CYS A 84 2.06 -12.00 10.03
C CYS A 84 0.77 -12.63 9.46
N TYR A 85 0.85 -13.79 8.81
CA TYR A 85 -0.35 -14.43 8.25
C TYR A 85 -1.38 -14.74 9.34
N PHE A 86 -2.64 -14.39 9.04
CA PHE A 86 -3.76 -14.36 9.98
C PHE A 86 -3.89 -15.66 10.77
N GLY A 87 -3.70 -15.57 12.09
CA GLY A 87 -4.15 -16.62 13.00
C GLY A 87 -3.19 -17.11 14.08
N ARG A 88 -1.95 -16.61 14.16
CA ARG A 88 -1.13 -16.89 15.36
C ARG A 88 -1.57 -16.06 16.57
N ARG A 89 -2.52 -16.60 17.34
CA ARG A 89 -2.70 -16.25 18.76
C ARG A 89 -1.80 -17.13 19.63
N SER A 90 -0.47 -16.99 19.53
CA SER A 90 0.48 -17.57 20.50
C SER A 90 1.91 -17.14 20.24
N ARG A 91 2.47 -16.30 21.14
CA ARG A 91 3.85 -16.23 21.69
C ARG A 91 5.08 -16.53 20.81
N SER A 92 4.92 -16.67 19.51
CA SER A 92 5.96 -17.09 18.57
C SER A 92 5.89 -16.22 17.31
N LEU A 93 5.72 -14.93 17.56
CA LEU A 93 6.09 -13.79 16.71
C LEU A 93 7.64 -13.68 16.64
N PHE A 94 8.35 -14.81 16.61
CA PHE A 94 9.77 -14.93 17.00
C PHE A 94 10.72 -15.21 15.84
N VAL A 95 10.25 -15.06 14.60
CA VAL A 95 11.14 -14.99 13.43
C VAL A 95 10.83 -13.69 12.69
N MET A 96 11.05 -12.57 13.40
CA MET A 96 11.14 -11.26 12.78
C MET A 96 12.51 -11.15 12.11
N ASN A 97 12.51 -10.73 10.85
CA ASN A 97 13.75 -10.31 10.21
C ASN A 97 14.31 -9.12 11.01
N LEU A 98 15.62 -9.08 11.26
CA LEU A 98 16.34 -8.18 12.18
C LEU A 98 16.22 -6.66 11.87
N GLN A 99 15.31 -6.26 10.97
CA GLN A 99 15.18 -4.90 10.42
C GLN A 99 13.89 -4.16 10.81
N GLY A 100 12.98 -4.80 11.56
CA GLY A 100 11.70 -4.21 12.01
C GLY A 100 10.56 -4.33 11.00
N VAL A 101 9.34 -4.01 11.44
CA VAL A 101 8.11 -4.04 10.64
C VAL A 101 7.91 -2.70 9.93
N SER A 102 7.88 -2.71 8.59
CA SER A 102 7.68 -1.49 7.80
C SER A 102 6.25 -0.97 7.91
N ILE A 103 6.07 0.30 8.28
CA ILE A 103 4.74 0.92 8.35
C ILE A 103 4.05 0.94 6.98
N PHE A 104 4.79 1.30 5.93
CA PHE A 104 4.29 1.37 4.56
C PHE A 104 3.79 0.01 4.07
N GLU A 105 4.66 -0.99 4.10
CA GLU A 105 4.35 -2.32 3.60
C GLU A 105 3.26 -3.02 4.42
N THR A 106 3.21 -2.76 5.72
CA THR A 106 2.16 -3.32 6.57
C THR A 106 0.81 -2.67 6.29
N THR A 107 0.79 -1.37 6.01
CA THR A 107 -0.44 -0.61 5.71
C THR A 107 -1.05 -1.07 4.39
N ILE A 108 -0.30 -0.99 3.28
CA ILE A 108 -0.83 -1.28 1.93
C ILE A 108 -1.16 -2.76 1.69
N ARG A 109 -0.69 -3.67 2.56
CA ARG A 109 -0.94 -5.12 2.44
C ARG A 109 -1.97 -5.62 3.43
N TYR A 110 -1.69 -5.46 4.72
CA TYR A 110 -2.53 -6.06 5.75
C TYR A 110 -3.72 -5.16 6.06
N ILE A 111 -3.51 -3.87 6.35
CA ILE A 111 -4.64 -2.98 6.65
C ILE A 111 -5.53 -2.84 5.41
N ALA A 112 -4.95 -2.52 4.24
CA ALA A 112 -5.69 -2.42 2.99
C ALA A 112 -6.43 -3.73 2.64
N GLY A 113 -5.77 -4.88 2.76
CA GLY A 113 -6.37 -6.19 2.46
C GLY A 113 -7.51 -6.55 3.40
N ILE A 114 -7.35 -6.32 4.71
CA ILE A 114 -8.41 -6.55 5.70
C ILE A 114 -9.61 -5.63 5.45
N LEU A 115 -9.36 -4.33 5.26
CA LEU A 115 -10.42 -3.36 5.04
C LEU A 115 -11.16 -3.62 3.72
N SER A 116 -10.43 -3.97 2.66
CA SER A 116 -11.03 -4.36 1.38
C SER A 116 -11.93 -5.59 1.54
N ALA A 117 -11.45 -6.65 2.23
CA ALA A 117 -12.25 -7.84 2.49
C ALA A 117 -13.46 -7.53 3.39
N TYR A 118 -13.28 -6.69 4.41
CA TYR A 118 -14.36 -6.25 5.29
C TYR A 118 -15.43 -5.47 4.54
N GLU A 119 -15.07 -4.51 3.69
CA GLU A 119 -16.02 -3.73 2.90
C GLU A 119 -16.72 -4.58 1.83
N LEU A 120 -15.98 -5.41 1.09
CA LEU A 120 -16.55 -6.27 0.05
C LEU A 120 -17.46 -7.37 0.63
N SER A 121 -17.28 -7.75 1.89
CA SER A 121 -18.19 -8.65 2.63
C SER A 121 -19.37 -7.94 3.30
N GLY A 122 -19.64 -6.68 2.94
CA GLY A 122 -20.78 -5.91 3.44
C GLY A 122 -20.53 -5.19 4.76
N ALA A 123 -19.28 -5.06 5.20
CA ALA A 123 -18.87 -4.33 6.41
C ALA A 123 -19.51 -4.84 7.71
N THR A 124 -19.78 -6.14 7.81
CA THR A 124 -20.39 -6.75 9.01
C THR A 124 -19.41 -7.60 9.84
N ASN A 125 -18.29 -8.02 9.26
CA ASN A 125 -17.32 -8.90 9.92
C ASN A 125 -16.45 -8.14 10.94
N ALA A 126 -16.98 -7.96 12.15
CA ALA A 126 -16.29 -7.26 13.24
C ALA A 126 -14.89 -7.82 13.59
N PRO A 127 -14.64 -9.15 13.57
CA PRO A 127 -13.30 -9.69 13.74
C PRO A 127 -12.26 -9.15 12.76
N LEU A 128 -12.61 -8.97 11.48
CA LEU A 128 -11.69 -8.36 10.49
C LEU A 128 -11.35 -6.92 10.88
N LEU A 129 -12.37 -6.10 11.13
CA LEU A 129 -12.17 -4.71 11.52
C LEU A 129 -11.33 -4.57 12.81
N ASP A 130 -11.55 -5.43 13.80
CA ASP A 130 -10.78 -5.43 15.04
C ASP A 130 -9.30 -5.78 14.82
N GLN A 131 -8.97 -6.66 13.87
CA GLN A 131 -7.57 -6.93 13.51
C GLN A 131 -6.91 -5.73 12.83
N ALA A 132 -7.60 -5.09 11.87
CA ALA A 132 -7.09 -3.88 11.23
C ALA A 132 -6.85 -2.76 12.25
N ARG A 133 -7.78 -2.57 13.20
CA ARG A 133 -7.67 -1.62 14.29
C ARG A 133 -6.46 -1.89 15.18
N LYS A 134 -6.28 -3.13 15.65
CA LYS A 134 -5.13 -3.52 16.49
C LYS A 134 -3.80 -3.29 15.78
N LEU A 135 -3.74 -3.55 14.48
CA LEU A 135 -2.55 -3.30 13.68
C LEU A 135 -2.29 -1.81 13.52
N GLY A 136 -3.31 -1.03 13.18
CA GLY A 136 -3.24 0.44 13.11
C GLY A 136 -2.77 1.04 14.43
N ASP A 137 -3.33 0.61 15.57
CA ASP A 137 -2.93 1.05 16.91
C ASP A 137 -1.45 0.82 17.18
N LYS A 138 -0.90 -0.33 16.75
CA LYS A 138 0.54 -0.59 16.85
C LYS A 138 1.34 0.34 15.93
N LEU A 139 0.92 0.51 14.68
CA LEU A 139 1.67 1.33 13.72
C LEU A 139 1.74 2.81 14.10
N LEU A 140 0.75 3.34 14.82
CA LEU A 140 0.79 4.72 15.32
C LEU A 140 1.97 4.99 16.27
N VAL A 141 2.58 3.97 16.87
CA VAL A 141 3.80 4.09 17.67
C VAL A 141 4.99 4.64 16.86
N CYS A 142 4.94 4.58 15.53
CA CYS A 142 5.93 5.22 14.66
C CYS A 142 5.97 6.75 14.76
N TRP A 143 4.95 7.38 15.35
CA TRP A 143 4.96 8.79 15.75
C TRP A 143 5.18 8.85 17.27
N GLN A 144 6.42 9.12 17.70
CA GLN A 144 6.76 9.11 19.13
C GLN A 144 6.40 10.43 19.84
N ASP A 145 6.28 11.51 19.08
CA ASP A 145 5.99 12.86 19.56
C ASP A 145 4.77 13.40 18.79
N ASP A 146 3.87 14.10 19.47
CA ASP A 146 2.70 14.73 18.84
C ASP A 146 3.07 15.84 17.83
N GLN A 147 4.27 16.41 17.97
CA GLN A 147 4.87 17.37 17.04
C GLN A 147 5.50 16.71 15.80
N GLN A 148 5.70 15.38 15.84
CA GLN A 148 6.23 14.63 14.71
C GLN A 148 5.16 14.54 13.61
N ASN A 149 5.48 15.01 12.40
CA ASN A 149 4.56 14.88 11.27
C ASN A 149 4.80 13.60 10.45
N LEU A 150 6.08 13.23 10.25
CA LEU A 150 6.48 12.06 9.47
C LEU A 150 6.72 10.86 10.40
N PRO A 151 6.23 9.64 10.11
CA PRO A 151 6.50 8.48 10.95
C PRO A 151 7.94 8.00 10.79
N PHE A 152 8.45 7.31 11.80
CA PHE A 152 9.57 6.40 11.59
C PHE A 152 9.16 5.25 10.66
N PRO A 153 10.01 4.84 9.71
CA PRO A 153 9.62 3.89 8.66
C PRO A 153 9.45 2.45 9.15
N PHE A 154 10.01 2.08 10.31
CA PHE A 154 9.97 0.72 10.85
C PHE A 154 9.65 0.70 12.34
N LEU A 155 8.91 -0.33 12.76
CA LEU A 155 8.52 -0.59 14.15
C LEU A 155 9.01 -1.96 14.58
N ASP A 156 9.70 -2.04 15.71
CA ASP A 156 9.98 -3.33 16.35
C ASP A 156 8.77 -3.76 17.17
N PHE A 157 8.11 -4.84 16.74
CA PHE A 157 6.92 -5.36 17.41
C PHE A 157 7.22 -6.09 18.73
N THR A 158 8.48 -6.47 18.99
CA THR A 158 8.92 -7.11 20.24
C THR A 158 9.06 -6.09 21.36
N THR A 159 9.73 -4.97 21.09
CA THR A 159 9.94 -3.88 22.04
C THR A 159 8.81 -2.84 22.00
N ASN A 160 7.97 -2.88 20.96
CA ASN A 160 6.95 -1.89 20.65
C ASN A 160 7.55 -0.48 20.59
N LYS A 161 8.72 -0.36 19.94
CA LYS A 161 9.45 0.90 19.74
C LYS A 161 9.85 1.05 18.28
N PRO A 162 9.85 2.27 17.73
CA PRO A 162 10.35 2.50 16.39
C PRO A 162 11.81 2.08 16.27
N VAL A 163 12.16 1.48 15.13
CA VAL A 163 13.55 1.32 14.75
C VAL A 163 14.01 2.68 14.25
N VAL A 164 14.89 3.33 15.01
CA VAL A 164 15.33 4.69 14.73
C VAL A 164 16.11 4.73 13.42
N ARG A 165 15.40 5.11 12.36
CA ARG A 165 15.96 5.55 11.08
C ARG A 165 15.42 6.94 10.85
N ASP A 166 16.28 7.94 10.91
CA ASP A 166 15.89 9.35 10.85
C ASP A 166 15.53 9.82 9.42
N TYR A 167 15.16 8.91 8.52
CA TYR A 167 14.75 9.19 7.15
C TYR A 167 13.59 8.29 6.69
N ILE A 168 12.76 8.79 5.78
CA ILE A 168 11.61 8.08 5.19
C ILE A 168 11.43 8.49 3.72
N SER A 169 11.00 7.57 2.86
CA SER A 169 10.70 7.91 1.45
C SER A 169 9.36 8.64 1.31
N ALA A 170 9.21 9.43 0.24
CA ALA A 170 7.96 10.12 -0.07
C ALA A 170 6.78 9.14 -0.15
N ALA A 171 6.99 8.01 -0.85
CA ALA A 171 6.03 6.92 -0.95
C ALA A 171 5.65 6.34 0.43
N SER A 172 6.63 6.06 1.29
CA SER A 172 6.34 5.47 2.60
C SER A 172 5.55 6.41 3.51
N ALA A 173 5.78 7.72 3.41
CA ALA A 173 5.06 8.72 4.21
C ALA A 173 3.68 9.07 3.60
N GLY A 174 3.60 9.14 2.28
CA GLY A 174 2.43 9.59 1.52
C GLY A 174 1.37 8.53 1.28
N SER A 175 1.76 7.26 1.28
CA SER A 175 0.89 6.14 0.89
C SER A 175 0.27 5.41 2.09
N LEU A 176 -0.16 6.19 3.09
CA LEU A 176 -0.84 5.68 4.28
C LEU A 176 -2.29 6.20 4.39
N VAL A 177 -2.57 7.34 3.74
CA VAL A 177 -3.76 8.16 4.02
C VAL A 177 -5.07 7.48 3.63
N MET A 178 -5.10 6.71 2.53
CA MET A 178 -6.33 6.03 2.10
C MET A 178 -6.76 4.96 3.11
N GLU A 179 -5.85 4.07 3.50
CA GLU A 179 -6.12 3.00 4.46
C GLU A 179 -6.47 3.55 5.84
N PHE A 180 -5.76 4.59 6.29
CA PHE A 180 -5.96 5.16 7.61
C PHE A 180 -7.23 6.03 7.67
N ASP A 181 -7.66 6.64 6.56
CA ASP A 181 -8.99 7.23 6.41
C ASP A 181 -10.06 6.15 6.59
N ARG A 182 -10.03 5.09 5.77
CA ARG A 182 -11.00 3.99 5.83
C ARG A 182 -11.03 3.34 7.21
N LEU A 183 -9.87 3.15 7.85
CA LEU A 183 -9.80 2.63 9.21
C LEU A 183 -10.47 3.57 10.21
N SER A 184 -10.23 4.88 10.11
CA SER A 184 -10.88 5.89 10.96
C SER A 184 -12.39 5.90 10.77
N PHE A 185 -12.84 5.83 9.52
CA PHE A 185 -14.26 5.80 9.15
C PHE A 185 -14.99 4.64 9.81
N HIS A 186 -14.47 3.41 9.67
CA HIS A 186 -15.13 2.20 10.20
C HIS A 186 -15.00 2.03 11.71
N THR A 187 -13.87 2.46 12.29
CA THR A 187 -13.64 2.34 13.75
C THR A 187 -14.20 3.51 14.55
N ARG A 188 -14.63 4.59 13.88
CA ARG A 188 -15.01 5.88 14.49
C ARG A 188 -13.90 6.52 15.33
N GLN A 189 -12.63 6.23 15.01
CA GLN A 189 -11.47 6.79 15.68
C GLN A 189 -10.68 7.68 14.72
N PRO A 190 -10.73 9.02 14.86
CA PRO A 190 -10.13 9.94 13.89
C PRO A 190 -8.60 9.93 13.86
N LYS A 191 -7.96 9.38 14.90
CA LYS A 191 -6.51 9.40 15.08
C LYS A 191 -5.74 8.86 13.87
N TYR A 192 -6.20 7.78 13.23
CA TYR A 192 -5.46 7.19 12.11
C TYR A 192 -5.38 8.17 10.94
N LEU A 193 -6.52 8.74 10.54
CA LEU A 193 -6.60 9.74 9.50
C LEU A 193 -5.75 10.97 9.85
N GLN A 194 -5.81 11.44 11.10
CA GLN A 194 -5.02 12.60 11.55
C GLN A 194 -3.52 12.39 11.35
N TYR A 195 -2.96 11.26 11.79
CA TYR A 195 -1.53 10.96 11.63
C TYR A 195 -1.14 10.79 10.15
N ALA A 196 -1.93 10.05 9.37
CA ALA A 196 -1.61 9.85 7.96
C ALA A 196 -1.74 11.13 7.13
N THR A 197 -2.73 11.99 7.45
CA THR A 197 -2.88 13.31 6.83
C THR A 197 -1.70 14.21 7.14
N LYS A 198 -1.22 14.27 8.39
CA LYS A 198 -0.01 15.02 8.76
C LYS A 198 1.19 14.59 7.90
N ALA A 199 1.40 13.28 7.73
CA ALA A 199 2.50 12.77 6.92
C ALA A 199 2.38 13.15 5.45
N ALA A 200 1.23 12.89 4.82
CA ALA A 200 1.00 13.22 3.41
C ALA A 200 1.11 14.73 3.15
N GLN A 201 0.53 15.56 4.01
CA GLN A 201 0.58 17.02 3.90
C GLN A 201 2.00 17.57 4.09
N THR A 202 2.84 16.90 4.88
CA THR A 202 4.26 17.30 5.01
C THR A 202 4.99 17.12 3.70
N VAL A 203 4.79 15.99 3.00
CA VAL A 203 5.38 15.76 1.68
C VAL A 203 4.85 16.78 0.65
N ILE A 204 3.54 17.06 0.66
CA ILE A 204 2.91 18.06 -0.23
C ILE A 204 3.49 19.47 -0.04
N LYS A 205 3.66 19.91 1.22
CA LYS A 205 4.07 21.28 1.54
C LYS A 205 5.57 21.52 1.43
N THR A 206 6.37 20.46 1.43
CA THR A 206 7.82 20.60 1.33
C THR A 206 8.20 20.99 -0.08
N THR A 207 8.81 22.16 -0.23
CA THR A 207 9.22 22.70 -1.54
C THR A 207 10.32 21.84 -2.15
N SER A 208 10.15 21.45 -3.40
CA SER A 208 11.09 20.66 -4.19
C SER A 208 11.54 21.43 -5.45
N ALA A 209 12.53 20.88 -6.17
CA ALA A 209 13.07 21.51 -7.36
C ALA A 209 12.10 21.53 -8.56
N LEU A 210 11.24 20.53 -8.68
CA LEU A 210 10.21 20.45 -9.71
C LEU A 210 8.83 20.56 -9.05
N PRO A 211 8.02 21.58 -9.35
CA PRO A 211 6.70 21.74 -8.74
C PRO A 211 5.85 20.49 -8.82
N GLY A 212 5.31 20.07 -7.67
CA GLY A 212 4.46 18.88 -7.51
C GLY A 212 5.20 17.54 -7.40
N LEU A 213 6.46 17.44 -7.85
CA LEU A 213 7.28 16.24 -7.70
C LEU A 213 8.08 16.33 -6.40
N PRO A 214 7.90 15.39 -5.44
CA PRO A 214 8.64 15.44 -4.18
C PRO A 214 10.10 15.03 -4.40
N GLY A 215 10.96 15.31 -3.41
CA GLY A 215 12.21 14.56 -3.30
C GLY A 215 11.95 13.09 -2.94
N LEU A 216 12.95 12.23 -3.14
CA LEU A 216 12.85 10.80 -2.87
C LEU A 216 12.78 10.49 -1.37
N VAL A 217 13.61 11.16 -0.57
CA VAL A 217 13.80 10.86 0.86
C VAL A 217 13.73 12.13 1.69
N PHE A 218 13.05 12.05 2.84
CA PHE A 218 12.86 13.12 3.81
C PHE A 218 13.47 12.73 5.15
N GLY A 219 14.00 13.70 5.88
CA GLY A 219 14.39 13.50 7.27
C GLY A 219 13.14 13.47 8.17
N VAL A 220 13.02 12.47 9.03
CA VAL A 220 11.82 12.27 9.87
C VAL A 220 11.63 13.44 10.84
N LYS A 221 12.71 13.91 11.46
CA LYS A 221 12.68 14.95 12.50
C LYS A 221 12.65 16.36 11.91
N ASN A 222 13.55 16.64 10.97
CA ASN A 222 13.73 17.99 10.40
C ASN A 222 12.84 18.26 9.18
N GLN A 223 12.18 17.23 8.62
CA GLN A 223 11.26 17.32 7.49
C GLN A 223 11.90 17.88 6.20
N THR A 224 13.24 17.85 6.11
CA THR A 224 13.96 18.33 4.93
C THR A 224 14.12 17.23 3.88
N ILE A 225 14.17 17.60 2.60
CA ILE A 225 14.56 16.69 1.52
C ILE A 225 16.04 16.32 1.69
N LEU A 226 16.32 15.03 1.87
CA LEU A 226 17.67 14.46 1.97
C LEU A 226 18.18 13.91 0.64
N ASN A 227 17.26 13.54 -0.25
CA ASN A 227 17.55 13.12 -1.62
C ASN A 227 16.52 13.77 -2.55
N ASP A 228 17.02 14.55 -3.50
CA ASP A 228 16.22 15.40 -4.38
C ASP A 228 15.78 14.74 -5.70
N LEU A 229 15.99 13.43 -5.84
CA LEU A 229 15.58 12.69 -7.03
C LEU A 229 14.06 12.77 -7.24
N ALA A 230 13.66 13.46 -8.30
CA ALA A 230 12.31 13.53 -8.80
C ALA A 230 12.09 12.41 -9.83
N THR A 231 11.24 11.45 -9.49
CA THR A 231 10.99 10.23 -10.25
C THR A 231 9.53 9.82 -10.13
N TRP A 232 9.02 9.03 -11.10
CA TRP A 232 7.76 8.28 -10.95
C TRP A 232 8.00 6.82 -10.53
N GLY A 233 9.26 6.43 -10.27
CA GLY A 233 9.65 5.11 -9.84
C GLY A 233 9.68 4.95 -8.32
N SER A 234 10.52 4.01 -7.88
CA SER A 234 10.65 3.61 -6.48
C SER A 234 10.83 4.81 -5.56
N GLY A 235 10.08 4.84 -4.46
CA GLY A 235 10.25 5.82 -3.38
C GLY A 235 9.41 7.08 -3.50
N THR A 236 8.79 7.35 -4.65
CA THR A 236 7.84 8.46 -4.88
C THR A 236 6.56 8.01 -5.60
N ASP A 237 6.60 6.88 -6.31
CA ASP A 237 5.49 6.25 -7.04
C ASP A 237 4.13 6.36 -6.35
N SER A 238 3.88 5.55 -5.33
CA SER A 238 2.56 5.45 -4.68
C SER A 238 2.12 6.74 -3.99
N TYR A 239 3.04 7.64 -3.64
CA TYR A 239 2.67 8.98 -3.16
C TYR A 239 1.95 9.76 -4.27
N LEU A 240 2.53 9.81 -5.48
CA LEU A 240 1.92 10.47 -6.63
C LEU A 240 0.60 9.78 -7.00
N GLU A 241 0.53 8.46 -6.87
CA GLU A 241 -0.72 7.71 -7.04
C GLU A 241 -1.81 8.16 -6.06
N TYR A 242 -1.45 8.30 -4.78
CA TYR A 242 -2.37 8.63 -3.70
C TYR A 242 -2.82 10.08 -3.72
N LEU A 243 -2.00 11.02 -4.21
CA LEU A 243 -2.45 12.40 -4.43
C LEU A 243 -3.72 12.43 -5.29
N LEU A 244 -3.74 11.65 -6.38
CA LEU A 244 -4.93 11.58 -7.22
C LEU A 244 -6.04 10.76 -6.55
N LYS A 245 -5.75 9.51 -6.15
CA LYS A 245 -6.77 8.58 -5.67
C LYS A 245 -7.45 9.05 -4.39
N TYR A 246 -6.67 9.56 -3.44
CA TYR A 246 -7.22 10.09 -2.19
C TYR A 246 -8.00 11.39 -2.42
N GLY A 247 -7.49 12.29 -3.26
CA GLY A 247 -8.23 13.49 -3.68
C GLY A 247 -9.61 13.13 -4.24
N MET A 248 -9.68 12.15 -5.14
CA MET A 248 -10.94 11.63 -5.67
C MET A 248 -11.82 10.98 -4.59
N LEU A 249 -11.23 10.19 -3.67
CA LEU A 249 -11.96 9.50 -2.59
C LEU A 249 -12.71 10.47 -1.69
N ILE A 250 -12.10 11.61 -1.35
CA ILE A 250 -12.69 12.65 -0.50
C ILE A 250 -13.53 13.67 -1.30
N GLY A 251 -13.81 13.40 -2.58
CA GLY A 251 -14.57 14.33 -3.43
C GLY A 251 -13.85 15.67 -3.66
N ASN A 252 -12.52 15.68 -3.63
CA ASN A 252 -11.66 16.86 -3.75
C ASN A 252 -11.93 17.95 -2.69
N SER A 253 -12.40 17.57 -1.50
CA SER A 253 -12.65 18.53 -0.42
C SER A 253 -11.39 19.26 0.07
N ASP A 254 -10.22 18.62 -0.06
CA ASP A 254 -8.92 19.25 0.10
C ASP A 254 -8.24 19.38 -1.28
N PRO A 255 -8.17 20.59 -1.85
CA PRO A 255 -7.64 20.80 -3.20
C PRO A 255 -6.13 20.57 -3.29
N SER A 256 -5.40 20.52 -2.17
CA SER A 256 -3.94 20.39 -2.17
C SER A 256 -3.49 19.09 -2.84
N TYR A 257 -4.21 17.98 -2.65
CA TYR A 257 -3.90 16.68 -3.25
C TYR A 257 -3.94 16.73 -4.78
N TYR A 258 -5.08 17.12 -5.36
CA TYR A 258 -5.24 17.20 -6.81
C TYR A 258 -4.35 18.29 -7.44
N ALA A 259 -4.22 19.45 -6.80
CA ALA A 259 -3.37 20.54 -7.31
C ALA A 259 -1.90 20.11 -7.39
N THR A 260 -1.40 19.44 -6.35
CA THR A 260 -0.01 18.93 -6.32
C THR A 260 0.20 17.85 -7.38
N TRP A 261 -0.76 16.92 -7.52
CA TRP A 261 -0.71 15.90 -8.57
C TRP A 261 -0.66 16.52 -9.97
N LYS A 262 -1.52 17.49 -10.24
CA LYS A 262 -1.57 18.20 -11.53
C LYS A 262 -0.25 18.90 -11.83
N GLN A 263 0.36 19.55 -10.85
CA GLN A 263 1.69 20.14 -10.99
C GLN A 263 2.75 19.08 -11.28
N ALA A 264 2.70 17.93 -10.59
CA ALA A 264 3.64 16.84 -10.82
C ALA A 264 3.58 16.36 -12.28
N VAL A 265 2.38 16.14 -12.81
CA VAL A 265 2.16 15.75 -14.22
C VAL A 265 2.70 16.82 -15.18
N GLN A 266 2.38 18.09 -14.94
CA GLN A 266 2.85 19.20 -15.78
C GLN A 266 4.38 19.32 -15.80
N SER A 267 5.01 19.22 -14.63
CA SER A 267 6.48 19.19 -14.51
C SER A 267 7.08 17.98 -15.22
N SER A 268 6.44 16.82 -15.13
CA SER A 268 6.89 15.59 -15.79
C SER A 268 6.83 15.69 -17.30
N ILE A 269 5.74 16.23 -17.84
CA ILE A 269 5.61 16.47 -19.29
C ILE A 269 6.73 17.38 -19.79
N LYS A 270 7.06 18.43 -19.03
CA LYS A 270 8.08 19.41 -19.40
C LYS A 270 9.51 18.90 -19.25
N LYS A 271 9.80 18.07 -18.24
CA LYS A 271 11.17 17.76 -17.81
C LYS A 271 11.53 16.28 -17.86
N LEU A 272 10.59 15.38 -17.59
CA LEU A 272 10.86 13.95 -17.42
C LEU A 272 10.53 13.11 -18.65
N ILE A 273 9.66 13.56 -19.56
CA ILE A 273 9.39 12.84 -20.81
C ILE A 273 10.67 12.75 -21.66
N GLN A 274 11.10 11.52 -21.92
CA GLN A 274 12.22 11.19 -22.78
C GLN A 274 11.78 10.26 -23.92
N VAL A 275 12.56 10.22 -24.99
CA VAL A 275 12.31 9.35 -26.15
C VAL A 275 13.56 8.50 -26.42
N SER A 276 13.38 7.18 -26.44
CA SER A 276 14.47 6.24 -26.70
C SER A 276 14.94 6.33 -28.16
N PRO A 277 16.26 6.44 -28.44
CA PRO A 277 16.78 6.54 -29.80
C PRO A 277 16.66 5.23 -30.61
N VAL A 278 16.43 4.08 -29.94
CA VAL A 278 16.43 2.77 -30.61
C VAL A 278 15.07 2.46 -31.26
N ARG A 279 13.97 2.90 -30.63
CA ARG A 279 12.60 2.56 -31.07
C ARG A 279 11.61 3.72 -31.00
N ASN A 280 12.08 4.94 -30.75
CA ASN A 280 11.24 6.12 -30.59
C ASN A 280 10.14 5.95 -29.51
N LEU A 281 10.44 5.16 -28.47
CA LEU A 281 9.51 4.88 -27.38
C LEU A 281 9.61 5.98 -26.33
N THR A 282 8.45 6.50 -25.93
CA THR A 282 8.36 7.49 -24.86
C THR A 282 8.43 6.82 -23.50
N TYR A 283 9.23 7.38 -22.59
CA TYR A 283 9.32 6.95 -21.20
C TYR A 283 9.53 8.16 -20.28
N LEU A 284 9.41 7.94 -18.97
CA LEU A 284 9.71 8.95 -17.95
C LEU A 284 11.11 8.68 -17.40
N GLY A 285 12.05 9.60 -17.63
CA GLY A 285 13.33 9.61 -16.94
C GLY A 285 13.22 10.23 -15.55
N ASP A 286 14.33 10.24 -14.83
CA ASP A 286 14.43 10.80 -13.48
C ASP A 286 15.26 12.09 -13.50
N PHE A 287 15.02 13.00 -12.55
CA PHE A 287 15.75 14.26 -12.48
C PHE A 287 16.30 14.51 -11.08
N SER A 288 17.53 14.98 -10.99
CA SER A 288 18.12 15.49 -9.75
C SER A 288 18.64 16.91 -9.99
N ALA A 289 18.16 17.86 -9.18
CA ALA A 289 18.54 19.26 -9.29
C ALA A 289 19.97 19.50 -8.78
N SER A 290 20.37 18.78 -7.73
CA SER A 290 21.71 18.83 -7.15
C SER A 290 22.78 18.38 -8.15
N ARG A 291 22.47 17.40 -9.00
CA ARG A 291 23.34 16.97 -10.11
C ARG A 291 23.09 17.74 -11.41
N ASN A 292 21.95 18.41 -11.52
CA ASN A 292 21.46 19.04 -12.75
C ASN A 292 21.47 18.07 -13.96
N VAL A 293 21.08 16.81 -13.73
CA VAL A 293 21.08 15.73 -14.73
C VAL A 293 19.71 15.09 -14.81
N ILE A 294 19.32 14.69 -16.03
CA ILE A 294 18.23 13.75 -16.26
C ILE A 294 18.86 12.36 -16.40
N ASP A 295 18.51 11.45 -15.50
CA ASP A 295 18.89 10.05 -15.62
C ASP A 295 17.95 9.39 -16.62
N LEU A 296 18.53 8.77 -17.65
CA LEU A 296 17.82 8.09 -18.73
C LEU A 296 17.44 6.64 -18.36
N GLU A 297 17.30 6.37 -17.07
CA GLU A 297 16.87 5.09 -16.55
C GLU A 297 15.34 5.06 -16.41
N PHE A 298 14.73 3.93 -16.76
CA PHE A 298 13.29 3.73 -16.62
C PHE A 298 13.01 2.50 -15.76
N SER A 299 12.31 2.72 -14.66
CA SER A 299 11.92 1.65 -13.74
C SER A 299 10.62 0.98 -14.18
N HIS A 300 10.52 -0.35 -14.05
CA HIS A 300 9.25 -1.07 -14.20
C HIS A 300 8.18 -0.54 -13.22
N LEU A 301 8.58 -0.06 -12.03
CA LEU A 301 7.65 0.55 -11.08
C LEU A 301 6.97 1.79 -11.67
N ALA A 302 7.67 2.59 -12.48
CA ALA A 302 7.12 3.80 -13.08
C ALA A 302 6.04 3.55 -14.16
N CYS A 303 5.86 2.30 -14.62
CA CYS A 303 4.84 1.95 -15.61
C CYS A 303 3.40 2.27 -15.14
N TYR A 304 3.15 2.32 -13.83
CA TYR A 304 1.83 2.67 -13.27
C TYR A 304 1.40 4.10 -13.63
N ALA A 305 2.36 5.00 -13.90
CA ALA A 305 2.13 6.41 -14.18
C ALA A 305 1.13 6.61 -15.32
N SER A 306 1.20 5.78 -16.37
CA SER A 306 0.27 5.82 -17.50
C SER A 306 -1.20 5.64 -17.07
N GLY A 307 -1.49 4.60 -16.27
CA GLY A 307 -2.82 4.34 -15.73
C GLY A 307 -3.28 5.45 -14.77
N ASN A 308 -2.35 6.00 -13.99
CA ASN A 308 -2.61 7.12 -13.09
C ASN A 308 -2.97 8.41 -13.86
N TRP A 309 -2.26 8.73 -14.94
CA TRP A 309 -2.54 9.90 -15.78
C TRP A 309 -3.84 9.75 -16.54
N ILE A 310 -4.14 8.54 -17.05
CA ILE A 310 -5.44 8.24 -17.67
C ILE A 310 -6.59 8.41 -16.66
N LEU A 311 -6.39 8.01 -15.40
CA LEU A 311 -7.39 8.20 -14.36
C LEU A 311 -7.67 9.68 -14.09
N GLY A 312 -6.63 10.51 -13.97
CA GLY A 312 -6.81 11.93 -13.65
C GLY A 312 -7.19 12.82 -14.83
N GLY A 313 -7.11 12.28 -16.06
CA GLY A 313 -7.60 12.95 -17.27
C GLY A 313 -9.10 12.73 -17.55
N LYS A 314 -9.77 11.83 -16.82
CA LYS A 314 -11.23 11.60 -16.89
C LYS A 314 -11.99 12.60 -16.03
#